data_AF-A0A812S648-F1
#
_entry.id   AF-A0A812S648-F1
#
_cell.length_a   1.000
_cell.length_b   1.000
_cell.length_c   1.000
_cell.angle_alpha   90.00
_cell.angle_beta   90.00
_cell.angle_gamma   90.00
#
_symmetry.space_group_name_H-M   'P 1'
#
loop_
_entity.id
_entity.type
_entity.pdbx_description
1 polymer ?
#
loop_
_entity_poly.entity_id
_entity_poly.type
_entity_poly.pdbx_seq_one_letter_code
_entity_poly.pdbx_strand_id
1 'polypeptide(L)'
;VIIFDWDDTLLCSSAINAQQWRQDQLEQLEQMVESILLTAMHLGETMIVTNGNASWVQDSARRFLPNLQRTLNRVTVMSARAIYEHSFPGDPFAWKRQAFKEILARRRQEGFHPEGVNLIVLGDSPAEIQAARTATKVLCG
;
A
#
# COMPACT_ATOMS: atom_id res chain seq x y z
N VAL A 1 -5.45 4.90 -10.18
CA VAL A 1 -5.25 4.48 -8.78
C VAL A 1 -3.76 4.40 -8.50
N ILE A 2 -3.33 4.94 -7.37
CA ILE A 2 -1.95 4.91 -6.90
C ILE A 2 -1.94 4.06 -5.63
N ILE A 3 -1.20 2.96 -5.67
CA ILE A 3 -1.13 1.99 -4.59
C ILE A 3 0.29 2.00 -4.04
N PHE A 4 0.41 2.17 -2.73
CA PHE A 4 1.66 2.06 -2.00
C PHE A 4 1.67 0.80 -1.13
N ASP A 5 2.82 0.13 -1.05
CA ASP A 5 3.11 -0.69 0.12
C ASP A 5 3.49 0.19 1.33
N TRP A 6 3.46 -0.41 2.51
CA TRP A 6 3.86 0.23 3.76
C TRP A 6 5.30 -0.13 4.14
N ASP A 7 5.54 -1.40 4.43
CA ASP A 7 6.82 -1.93 4.90
C ASP A 7 7.91 -1.76 3.84
N ASP A 8 9.09 -1.33 4.28
CA ASP A 8 10.29 -0.99 3.49
C ASP A 8 10.04 -0.13 2.23
N THR A 9 8.90 0.56 2.20
CA THR A 9 8.46 1.44 1.11
C THR A 9 8.15 2.84 1.63
N LEU A 10 7.12 2.97 2.48
CA LEU A 10 6.79 4.23 3.17
C LEU A 10 7.39 4.24 4.59
N LEU A 11 7.44 3.09 5.25
CA LEU A 11 8.08 2.91 6.53
C LEU A 11 9.40 2.15 6.35
N CYS A 12 10.47 2.55 7.04
CA CYS A 12 11.74 1.80 7.08
C CYS A 12 11.68 0.62 8.07
N SER A 13 10.73 -0.30 7.89
CA SER A 13 10.45 -1.42 8.81
C SER A 13 11.67 -2.30 9.10
N SER A 14 12.51 -2.60 8.11
CA SER A 14 13.72 -3.39 8.29
C SER A 14 14.73 -2.69 9.21
N ALA A 15 14.94 -1.38 9.02
CA ALA A 15 15.81 -0.58 9.87
C ALA A 15 15.25 -0.46 11.29
N ILE A 16 13.93 -0.28 11.43
CA ILE A 16 13.23 -0.26 12.72
C ILE A 16 13.43 -1.58 13.48
N ASN A 17 13.22 -2.72 12.81
CA ASN A 17 13.37 -4.04 13.40
C ASN A 17 14.82 -4.35 13.79
N ALA A 18 15.79 -3.86 13.01
CA ALA A 18 17.21 -3.96 13.32
C ALA A 18 17.68 -2.97 14.40
N GLN A 19 16.81 -2.08 14.91
CA GLN A 19 17.17 -0.97 15.80
C GLN A 19 18.24 -0.03 15.19
N GLN A 20 18.26 0.07 13.86
CA GLN A 20 19.20 0.88 13.08
C GLN A 20 18.53 2.16 12.58
N TRP A 21 17.98 2.94 13.51
CA TRP A 21 17.30 4.19 13.20
C TRP A 21 17.62 5.24 14.25
N ARG A 22 17.49 6.50 13.85
CA ARG A 22 17.58 7.65 14.74
C ARG A 22 16.34 8.51 14.61
N GLN A 23 16.02 9.23 15.68
CA GLN A 23 14.83 10.08 15.75
C GLN A 23 14.81 11.15 14.65
N ASP A 24 15.96 11.78 14.37
CA ASP A 24 16.11 12.79 13.31
C ASP A 24 15.79 12.24 11.90
N GLN A 25 16.10 10.96 11.67
CA GLN A 25 15.83 10.30 10.39
C GLN A 25 14.34 9.95 10.26
N LEU A 26 13.67 9.56 11.35
CA LEU A 26 12.23 9.29 11.34
C LEU A 26 11.40 10.56 11.13
N GLU A 27 11.83 11.69 11.70
CA GLU A 27 11.18 12.98 11.48
C GLU A 27 11.29 13.43 10.01
N GLN A 28 12.45 13.22 9.38
CA GLN A 28 12.63 13.49 7.95
C GLN A 28 11.80 12.54 7.09
N LEU A 29 11.78 11.25 7.44
CA LEU A 29 10.97 10.25 6.75
C LEU A 29 9.48 10.61 6.84
N GLU A 30 9.00 11.02 8.01
CA GLU A 30 7.61 11.43 8.22
C GLU A 30 7.19 12.57 7.29
N GLN A 31 8.00 13.63 7.21
CA GLN A 31 7.72 14.76 6.31
C GLN A 31 7.71 14.34 4.85
N MET A 32 8.63 13.46 4.46
CA MET A 32 8.73 12.96 3.09
C MET A 32 7.53 12.08 2.72
N VAL A 33 7.14 11.15 3.60
CA VAL A 33 5.98 10.27 3.41
C VAL A 33 4.69 11.09 3.34
N GLU A 34 4.52 12.10 4.20
CA GLU A 34 3.38 13.01 4.12
C GLU A 34 3.32 13.72 2.76
N SER A 35 4.45 14.29 2.31
CA SER A 35 4.53 14.94 1.00
C SER A 35 4.19 14.00 -0.15
N ILE A 36 4.67 12.75 -0.11
CA ILE A 36 4.37 11.72 -1.12
C ILE A 36 2.86 11.43 -1.14
N LEU A 37 2.26 11.16 0.01
CA LEU A 37 0.84 10.81 0.10
C LEU A 37 -0.07 11.98 -0.31
N LEU A 38 0.26 13.22 0.11
CA LEU A 38 -0.46 14.42 -0.30
C LEU A 38 -0.38 14.65 -1.82
N THR A 39 0.80 14.48 -2.40
CA THR A 39 1.00 14.60 -3.85
C THR A 39 0.22 13.53 -4.60
N ALA A 40 0.31 12.27 -4.16
CA ALA A 40 -0.43 11.17 -4.77
C ALA A 40 -1.94 11.42 -4.73
N MET A 41 -2.48 11.86 -3.58
CA MET A 41 -3.90 12.20 -3.43
C MET A 41 -4.35 13.34 -4.35
N HIS A 42 -3.45 14.28 -4.67
CA HIS A 42 -3.74 15.34 -5.64
C HIS A 42 -3.79 14.82 -7.08
N LEU A 43 -2.95 13.83 -7.41
CA LEU A 43 -2.88 13.22 -8.75
C LEU A 43 -3.98 12.19 -9.00
N GLY A 44 -4.53 11.59 -7.95
CA GLY A 44 -5.66 10.68 -8.05
C GLY A 44 -5.90 9.86 -6.79
N GLU A 45 -6.82 8.93 -6.90
CA GLU A 45 -7.15 8.07 -5.77
C GLU A 45 -5.93 7.25 -5.32
N THR A 46 -5.66 7.35 -4.02
CA THR A 46 -4.45 6.84 -3.37
C THR A 46 -4.84 5.88 -2.26
N MET A 47 -4.12 4.76 -2.19
CA MET A 47 -4.35 3.74 -1.17
C MET A 47 -3.06 3.05 -0.75
N ILE A 48 -3.07 2.50 0.46
CA ILE A 48 -2.01 1.68 1.03
C ILE A 48 -2.49 0.23 1.08
N VAL A 49 -1.69 -0.70 0.57
CA VAL A 49 -1.95 -2.15 0.64
C VAL A 49 -0.75 -2.85 1.26
N THR A 50 -0.92 -3.39 2.47
CA THR A 50 0.16 -4.03 3.25
C THR A 50 -0.14 -5.51 3.53
N ASN A 51 0.92 -6.30 3.74
CA ASN A 51 0.84 -7.65 4.30
C ASN A 51 0.94 -7.67 5.84
N GLY A 52 1.06 -6.52 6.49
CA GLY A 52 0.89 -6.39 7.93
C GLY A 52 -0.53 -6.73 8.37
N ASN A 53 -0.75 -6.91 9.67
CA ASN A 53 -2.07 -7.11 10.23
C ASN A 53 -2.97 -5.86 10.04
N ALA A 54 -4.25 -5.96 10.40
CA ALA A 54 -5.26 -4.93 10.11
C ALA A 54 -4.94 -3.54 10.71
N SER A 55 -4.28 -3.49 11.88
CA SER A 55 -3.93 -2.24 12.55
C SER A 55 -2.50 -1.78 12.27
N TRP A 56 -1.70 -2.59 11.55
CA TRP A 56 -0.26 -2.42 11.43
C TRP A 56 0.17 -1.02 10.96
N VAL A 57 -0.44 -0.50 9.90
CA VAL A 57 -0.13 0.84 9.36
C VAL A 57 -0.38 1.92 10.42
N GLN A 58 -1.51 1.85 11.12
CA GLN A 58 -1.89 2.88 12.09
C GLN A 58 -1.04 2.80 13.36
N ASP A 59 -0.79 1.59 13.87
CA ASP A 59 -0.01 1.38 15.08
C ASP A 59 1.47 1.72 14.86
N SER A 60 2.04 1.30 13.73
CA SER A 60 3.43 1.62 13.39
C SER A 60 3.61 3.12 13.11
N ALA A 61 2.69 3.76 12.38
CA ALA A 61 2.74 5.20 12.19
C ALA A 61 2.59 5.95 13.53
N ARG A 62 1.66 5.56 14.42
CA ARG A 62 1.53 6.22 15.73
C ARG A 62 2.83 6.17 16.54
N ARG A 63 3.59 5.09 16.38
CA ARG A 63 4.84 4.87 17.11
C ARG A 63 6.03 5.59 16.48
N PHE A 64 6.16 5.56 15.15
CA PHE A 64 7.38 5.98 14.45
C PHE A 64 7.20 7.24 13.60
N LEU A 65 5.98 7.54 13.16
CA LEU A 65 5.59 8.66 12.30
C LEU A 65 4.26 9.31 12.84
N PRO A 66 4.25 9.83 14.09
CA PRO A 66 3.03 10.22 14.79
C PRO A 66 2.24 11.38 14.15
N ASN A 67 2.88 12.32 13.47
CA ASN A 67 2.21 13.44 12.80
C ASN A 67 1.50 12.99 11.51
N LEU A 68 1.89 11.84 10.94
CA LEU A 68 1.30 11.30 9.72
C LEU A 68 -0.15 10.81 9.91
N GLN A 69 -0.61 10.62 11.15
CA GLN A 69 -1.95 10.11 11.47
C GLN A 69 -3.08 10.89 10.78
N ARG A 70 -2.99 12.23 10.72
CA ARG A 70 -4.01 13.05 10.06
C ARG A 70 -4.08 12.77 8.56
N THR A 71 -2.93 12.57 7.93
CA THR A 71 -2.82 12.27 6.50
C THR A 71 -3.28 10.84 6.22
N LEU A 72 -2.91 9.86 7.06
CA LEU A 72 -3.37 8.47 6.92
C LEU A 72 -4.89 8.32 7.07
N ASN A 73 -5.55 9.14 7.89
CA ASN A 73 -7.02 9.13 8.00
C ASN A 73 -7.74 9.53 6.70
N ARG A 74 -7.03 10.12 5.74
CA ARG A 74 -7.55 10.52 4.42
C ARG A 74 -7.24 9.49 3.33
N VAL A 75 -6.42 8.48 3.63
CA VAL A 75 -5.96 7.46 2.68
C VAL A 75 -6.66 6.14 3.01
N THR A 76 -7.13 5.44 1.99
CA THR A 76 -7.66 4.08 2.19
C THR A 76 -6.52 3.12 2.51
N VAL A 77 -6.62 2.41 3.62
CA VAL A 77 -5.66 1.38 4.02
C VAL A 77 -6.32 0.01 3.95
N MET A 78 -5.67 -0.93 3.29
CA MET A 78 -6.08 -2.33 3.18
C MET A 78 -4.97 -3.25 3.67
N SER A 79 -5.28 -4.09 4.64
CA SER A 79 -4.42 -5.22 5.01
C SER A 79 -4.80 -6.43 4.16
N ALA A 80 -3.96 -6.76 3.18
CA ALA A 80 -4.15 -7.93 2.34
C ALA A 80 -4.09 -9.22 3.18
N ARG A 81 -3.18 -9.27 4.16
CA ARG A 81 -3.09 -10.38 5.11
C ARG A 81 -4.38 -10.59 5.88
N ALA A 82 -4.92 -9.54 6.51
CA ALA A 82 -6.11 -9.68 7.33
C ALA A 82 -7.32 -10.21 6.54
N ILE A 83 -7.40 -9.88 5.26
CA ILE A 83 -8.50 -10.31 4.39
C ILE A 83 -8.26 -11.73 3.85
N TYR A 84 -7.02 -12.06 3.46
CA TYR A 84 -6.74 -13.22 2.60
C TYR A 84 -5.91 -14.34 3.25
N GLU A 85 -5.38 -14.16 4.46
CA GLU A 85 -4.59 -15.18 5.16
C GLU A 85 -5.37 -16.48 5.37
N HIS A 86 -6.66 -16.40 5.67
CA HIS A 86 -7.50 -17.58 5.83
C HIS A 86 -7.63 -18.40 4.53
N SER A 87 -7.79 -17.73 3.38
CA SER A 87 -7.94 -18.40 2.08
C SER A 87 -6.62 -18.86 1.46
N PHE A 88 -5.50 -18.23 1.85
CA PHE A 88 -4.18 -18.49 1.30
C PHE A 88 -3.13 -18.56 2.44
N PRO A 89 -3.21 -19.55 3.34
CA PRO A 89 -2.38 -19.58 4.54
C PRO A 89 -0.89 -19.57 4.20
N GLY A 90 -0.13 -18.68 4.82
CA GLY A 90 1.32 -18.58 4.65
C GLY A 90 1.80 -18.05 3.28
N ASP A 91 0.92 -17.47 2.46
CA ASP A 91 1.26 -16.95 1.13
C ASP A 91 1.01 -15.42 1.01
N PRO A 92 1.95 -14.58 1.48
CA PRO A 92 1.85 -13.12 1.38
C PRO A 92 1.75 -12.59 -0.05
N PHE A 93 2.26 -13.34 -1.03
CA PHE A 93 2.13 -12.98 -2.44
C PHE A 93 0.69 -13.17 -2.92
N ALA A 94 0.06 -14.28 -2.57
CA ALA A 94 -1.35 -14.51 -2.89
C ALA A 94 -2.27 -13.48 -2.24
N TRP A 95 -1.98 -13.04 -1.01
CA TRP A 95 -2.76 -11.99 -0.33
C TRP A 95 -2.79 -10.70 -1.13
N LYS A 96 -1.61 -10.12 -1.44
CA LYS A 96 -1.55 -8.88 -2.24
C LYS A 96 -2.13 -9.07 -3.64
N ARG A 97 -1.85 -10.20 -4.29
CA ARG A 97 -2.42 -10.52 -5.61
C ARG A 97 -3.95 -10.49 -5.58
N GLN A 98 -4.56 -11.05 -4.55
CA GLN A 98 -6.02 -11.08 -4.42
C GLN A 98 -6.59 -9.70 -4.06
N ALA A 99 -5.93 -8.96 -3.17
CA ALA A 99 -6.27 -7.57 -2.87
C ALA A 99 -6.25 -6.68 -4.14
N PHE A 100 -5.21 -6.77 -4.97
CA PHE A 100 -5.14 -6.01 -6.22
C PHE A 100 -6.23 -6.41 -7.22
N LYS A 101 -6.58 -7.70 -7.31
CA LYS A 101 -7.71 -8.15 -8.12
C LYS A 101 -9.03 -7.55 -7.65
N GLU A 102 -9.28 -7.55 -6.34
CA GLU A 102 -10.48 -6.95 -5.75
C GLU A 102 -10.58 -5.46 -6.06
N ILE A 103 -9.48 -4.73 -5.85
CA ILE A 103 -9.40 -3.29 -6.14
C ILE A 103 -9.72 -3.01 -7.61
N LEU A 104 -9.11 -3.75 -8.55
CA LEU A 104 -9.35 -3.56 -9.98
C LEU A 104 -10.75 -4.01 -10.42
N ALA A 105 -11.30 -5.07 -9.81
CA ALA A 105 -12.65 -5.54 -10.10
C ALA A 105 -13.70 -4.52 -9.64
N ARG A 106 -13.53 -3.93 -8.45
CA ARG A 106 -14.40 -2.86 -7.95
C ARG A 106 -14.39 -1.65 -8.87
N ARG A 107 -13.21 -1.25 -9.35
CA ARG A 107 -13.08 -0.15 -10.33
C ARG A 107 -13.81 -0.43 -11.63
N ARG A 108 -13.81 -1.68 -12.09
CA ARG A 108 -14.56 -2.08 -13.28
C ARG A 108 -16.05 -1.83 -13.12
N GLN A 109 -16.58 -2.15 -11.94
CA GLN A 109 -18.00 -2.01 -11.61
C GLN A 109 -18.41 -0.55 -11.41
N GLU A 110 -17.52 0.29 -10.88
CA GLU A 110 -17.73 1.74 -10.72
C GLU A 110 -17.71 2.51 -12.06
N GLY A 111 -17.43 1.83 -13.17
CA GLY A 111 -17.41 2.38 -14.53
C GLY A 111 -15.99 2.73 -14.96
N PHE A 112 -15.40 1.89 -15.83
CA PHE A 112 -14.13 2.25 -16.45
C PHE A 112 -14.32 3.40 -17.43
N HIS A 113 -13.33 4.29 -17.47
CA HIS A 113 -13.13 5.15 -18.62
C HIS A 113 -12.91 4.24 -19.86
N PRO A 114 -13.44 4.57 -21.04
CA PRO A 114 -13.26 3.77 -22.25
C PRO A 114 -11.79 3.51 -22.65
N GLU A 115 -10.85 4.26 -22.07
CA GLU A 115 -9.40 4.12 -22.28
C GLU A 115 -8.69 3.17 -21.28
N GLY A 116 -9.42 2.56 -20.34
CA GLY A 116 -8.89 1.58 -19.40
C GLY A 116 -8.52 2.15 -18.02
N VAL A 117 -7.54 1.52 -17.35
CA VAL A 117 -7.13 1.83 -15.96
C VAL A 117 -5.71 2.33 -15.91
N ASN A 118 -5.53 3.54 -15.38
CA ASN A 118 -4.22 4.03 -14.96
C ASN A 118 -3.91 3.49 -13.55
N LEU A 119 -3.08 2.44 -13.48
CA LEU A 119 -2.63 1.81 -12.24
C LEU A 119 -1.14 2.11 -12.01
N ILE A 120 -0.82 2.70 -10.87
CA ILE A 120 0.55 2.86 -10.36
C ILE A 120 0.65 2.06 -9.07
N VAL A 121 1.66 1.20 -8.97
CA VAL A 121 1.96 0.42 -7.76
C VAL A 121 3.42 0.66 -7.39
N LEU A 122 3.65 1.03 -6.14
CA LEU A 122 4.96 1.35 -5.56
C LEU A 122 5.18 0.46 -4.34
N GLY A 123 6.29 -0.27 -4.33
CA GLY A 123 6.63 -1.20 -3.26
C GLY A 123 8.04 -1.75 -3.42
N ASP A 124 8.58 -2.37 -2.36
CA ASP A 124 9.96 -2.85 -2.27
C ASP A 124 10.15 -4.27 -2.82
N SER A 125 9.07 -5.04 -3.04
CA SER A 125 9.18 -6.42 -3.48
C SER A 125 8.84 -6.62 -4.98
N PRO A 126 9.66 -7.40 -5.74
CA PRO A 126 9.35 -7.76 -7.14
C PRO A 126 8.00 -8.49 -7.29
N ALA A 127 7.58 -9.16 -6.22
CA ALA A 127 6.28 -9.81 -6.08
C ALA A 127 5.12 -8.83 -6.28
N GLU A 128 5.22 -7.58 -5.80
CA GLU A 128 4.19 -6.56 -6.02
C GLU A 128 4.08 -6.14 -7.48
N ILE A 129 5.22 -5.93 -8.13
CA ILE A 129 5.27 -5.50 -9.54
C ILE A 129 4.69 -6.61 -10.45
N GLN A 130 4.98 -7.87 -10.14
CA GLN A 130 4.44 -9.01 -10.88
C GLN A 130 2.96 -9.25 -10.61
N ALA A 131 2.49 -9.03 -9.37
CA ALA A 131 1.07 -9.10 -9.03
C ALA A 131 0.25 -8.03 -9.78
N ALA A 132 0.75 -6.79 -9.82
CA ALA A 132 0.12 -5.69 -10.58
C ALA A 132 0.02 -6.01 -12.08
N ARG A 133 1.14 -6.47 -12.70
CA ARG A 133 1.18 -6.90 -14.11
C ARG A 133 0.25 -8.07 -14.42
N THR A 134 0.05 -8.99 -13.47
CA THR A 134 -0.83 -10.15 -13.68
C THR A 134 -2.29 -9.75 -13.55
N ALA A 135 -2.61 -8.84 -12.64
CA ALA A 135 -3.98 -8.38 -12.45
C ALA A 135 -4.48 -7.54 -13.63
N THR A 136 -3.62 -6.81 -14.33
CA THR A 136 -3.99 -6.07 -15.56
C THR A 136 -4.23 -6.98 -16.77
N LYS A 137 -3.60 -8.16 -16.86
CA LYS A 137 -3.89 -9.12 -17.95
C LYS A 137 -5.30 -9.69 -17.92
N VAL A 138 -5.91 -9.77 -16.74
CA VAL A 138 -7.31 -10.21 -16.57
C VAL A 138 -8.30 -9.14 -17.08
N LEU A 139 -7.86 -7.89 -17.26
CA LEU A 139 -8.68 -6.80 -17.78
C LEU A 139 -8.73 -6.75 -19.32
N CYS A 140 -7.80 -7.43 -20.00
CA CYS A 140 -7.72 -7.48 -21.46
C CYS A 140 -8.23 -8.80 -22.08
N GLY A 141 -8.88 -9.65 -21.28
CA GLY A 141 -9.46 -10.92 -21.71
C GLY A 141 -10.99 -10.89 -21.72
#